data_AF-A0A0G8F5P6-F1
#
_entry.id   AF-A0A0G8F5P6-F1
#
_cell.length_a   1.000
_cell.length_b   1.000
_cell.length_c   1.000
_cell.angle_alpha   90.00
_cell.angle_beta   90.00
_cell.angle_gamma   90.00
#
_symmetry.space_group_name_H-M   'P 1'
#
loop_
_entity.id
_entity.type
_entity.pdbx_description
1 polymer ?
#
loop_
_entity_poly.entity_id
_entity_poly.type
_entity_poly.pdbx_seq_one_letter_code
_entity_poly.pdbx_strand_id
1 'polypeptide(L)'
;MVVAVTLFPIPIGFPTSIEHIRLSINIIPFVSIIKDIWKIGITYDGDVLFMIGIIVRNVGGNILLFMPLGFLAPIIWDTFKKFKNTILLGFAISISIELLQLIESLFSGWGRITDIDDVICNVLGSIVGYFIYKITLILASKLNIQVLDKTNSKGVESIDN
;
A
#
# COMPACT_ATOMS: atom_id res chain seq x y z
N MET A 1 -12.61 7.55 -24.75
CA MET A 1 -11.33 7.24 -24.06
C MET A 1 -11.46 7.13 -22.54
N VAL A 2 -12.37 7.85 -21.86
CA VAL A 2 -12.50 7.77 -20.39
C VAL A 2 -13.30 6.56 -19.88
N VAL A 3 -14.34 6.12 -20.61
CA VAL A 3 -15.18 4.97 -20.20
C VAL A 3 -14.41 3.64 -20.16
N ALA A 4 -13.40 3.47 -21.01
CA ALA A 4 -12.55 2.27 -21.05
C ALA A 4 -11.50 2.20 -19.92
N VAL A 5 -11.24 3.33 -19.25
CA VAL A 5 -10.36 3.40 -18.07
C VAL A 5 -11.18 3.26 -16.78
N THR A 6 -12.48 3.59 -16.81
CA THR A 6 -13.36 3.54 -15.63
C THR A 6 -14.15 2.24 -15.50
N LEU A 7 -14.47 1.58 -16.61
CA LEU A 7 -15.02 0.22 -16.61
C LEU A 7 -13.93 -0.70 -17.12
N PHE A 8 -13.29 -1.38 -16.17
CA PHE A 8 -12.52 -2.62 -16.33
C PHE A 8 -12.47 -3.13 -17.78
N PRO A 9 -11.30 -3.13 -18.45
CA PRO A 9 -11.20 -3.79 -19.73
C PRO A 9 -11.34 -5.29 -19.44
N ILE A 10 -12.56 -5.82 -19.57
CA ILE A 10 -12.82 -7.26 -19.62
C ILE A 10 -12.75 -7.64 -21.10
N PRO A 11 -11.62 -8.17 -21.59
CA PRO A 11 -11.56 -8.77 -22.91
C PRO A 11 -12.35 -10.08 -22.89
N ILE A 12 -13.58 -10.02 -23.35
CA ILE A 12 -14.41 -11.22 -23.55
C ILE A 12 -13.90 -11.90 -24.83
N GLY A 13 -13.04 -12.93 -24.70
CA GLY A 13 -12.77 -13.84 -25.83
C GLY A 13 -11.35 -14.34 -26.11
N PHE A 14 -10.45 -14.45 -25.12
CA PHE A 14 -9.17 -15.14 -25.34
C PHE A 14 -9.23 -16.61 -24.87
N PRO A 15 -8.64 -17.57 -25.61
CA PRO A 15 -8.58 -18.96 -25.17
C PRO A 15 -7.69 -19.06 -23.92
N THR A 16 -8.31 -19.43 -22.79
CA THR A 16 -7.62 -19.72 -21.52
C THR A 16 -6.80 -20.99 -21.66
N SER A 17 -5.50 -20.87 -21.96
CA SER A 17 -4.57 -22.00 -21.82
C SER A 17 -4.14 -22.11 -20.35
N ILE A 18 -4.32 -23.31 -19.78
CA ILE A 18 -4.05 -23.61 -18.35
C ILE A 18 -2.58 -23.32 -17.96
N GLU A 19 -1.64 -23.33 -18.91
CA GLU A 19 -0.23 -22.99 -18.68
C GLU A 19 -0.02 -21.53 -18.27
N HIS A 20 -0.77 -20.57 -18.82
CA HIS A 20 -0.61 -19.15 -18.46
C HIS A 20 -1.03 -18.86 -17.01
N ILE A 21 -1.95 -19.65 -16.46
CA ILE A 21 -2.45 -19.48 -15.09
C ILE A 21 -1.37 -19.86 -14.06
N ARG A 22 -0.62 -20.95 -14.29
CA ARG A 22 0.45 -21.38 -13.37
C ARG A 22 1.64 -20.42 -13.32
N LEU A 23 1.92 -19.72 -14.42
CA LEU A 23 2.98 -18.72 -14.49
C LEU A 23 2.60 -17.39 -13.83
N SER A 24 1.29 -17.16 -13.60
CA SER A 24 0.74 -15.89 -13.11
C SER A 24 0.50 -15.88 -11.59
N ILE A 25 0.94 -16.91 -10.86
CA ILE A 25 0.69 -17.05 -9.43
C ILE A 25 2.02 -17.24 -8.69
N ASN A 26 2.45 -16.23 -7.93
CA ASN A 26 3.54 -16.34 -6.97
C ASN A 26 3.01 -16.32 -5.53
N ILE A 27 3.03 -17.49 -4.88
CA ILE A 27 2.59 -17.64 -3.48
C ILE A 27 3.81 -17.71 -2.52
N ILE A 28 5.02 -17.82 -3.06
CA ILE A 28 6.22 -17.94 -2.23
C ILE A 28 6.80 -16.54 -2.01
N PRO A 29 6.88 -16.09 -0.74
CA PRO A 29 7.44 -14.79 -0.42
C PRO A 29 8.86 -14.64 -0.94
N PHE A 30 9.19 -13.45 -1.41
CA PHE A 30 10.48 -13.00 -1.91
C PHE A 30 10.97 -13.67 -3.20
N VAL A 31 10.24 -14.63 -3.77
CA VAL A 31 10.70 -15.35 -4.97
C VAL A 31 10.74 -14.43 -6.19
N SER A 32 9.76 -13.55 -6.37
CA SER A 32 9.78 -12.58 -7.46
C SER A 32 10.93 -11.59 -7.30
N ILE A 33 11.13 -11.07 -6.08
CA ILE A 33 12.23 -10.15 -5.77
C ILE A 33 13.60 -10.83 -6.02
N ILE A 34 13.79 -12.06 -5.57
CA ILE A 34 15.04 -12.81 -5.79
C ILE A 34 15.27 -13.07 -7.28
N LYS A 35 14.21 -13.44 -8.04
CA LYS A 35 14.30 -13.62 -9.49
C LYS A 35 14.67 -12.32 -10.19
N ASP A 36 14.12 -11.19 -9.77
CA ASP A 36 14.43 -9.88 -10.33
C ASP A 36 15.87 -9.45 -9.99
N ILE A 37 16.33 -9.73 -8.77
CA ILE A 37 17.73 -9.52 -8.36
C ILE A 37 18.68 -10.37 -9.19
N TRP A 38 18.37 -11.66 -9.41
CA TRP A 38 19.20 -12.55 -10.21
C TRP A 38 19.32 -12.11 -11.67
N LYS A 39 18.32 -11.37 -12.18
CA LYS A 39 18.33 -10.83 -13.54
C LYS A 39 19.13 -9.54 -13.69
N ILE A 40 19.59 -8.94 -12.58
CA ILE A 40 20.39 -7.71 -12.60
C ILE A 40 21.69 -7.96 -13.36
N GLY A 41 21.94 -7.15 -14.40
CA GLY A 41 23.16 -7.23 -15.20
C GLY A 41 23.11 -8.21 -16.39
N ILE A 42 22.06 -9.03 -16.49
CA ILE A 42 21.85 -9.93 -17.66
C ILE A 42 20.68 -9.51 -18.55
N THR A 43 19.73 -8.75 -18.00
CA THR A 43 18.55 -8.24 -18.72
C THR A 43 18.71 -6.74 -18.94
N TYR A 44 17.98 -6.16 -19.90
CA TYR A 44 18.01 -4.72 -20.21
C TYR A 44 19.41 -4.20 -20.54
N ASP A 45 20.17 -4.95 -21.35
CA ASP A 45 21.52 -4.56 -21.78
C ASP A 45 22.50 -4.30 -20.61
N GLY A 46 22.22 -4.88 -19.44
CA GLY A 46 23.03 -4.69 -18.24
C GLY A 46 22.76 -3.38 -17.50
N ASP A 47 21.67 -2.64 -17.79
CA ASP A 47 21.30 -1.43 -17.05
C ASP A 47 20.79 -1.77 -15.64
N VAL A 48 21.74 -1.88 -14.71
CA VAL A 48 21.52 -2.17 -13.30
C VAL A 48 20.64 -1.11 -12.64
N LEU A 49 20.81 0.18 -13.00
CA LEU A 49 20.10 1.27 -12.35
C LEU A 49 18.62 1.24 -12.71
N PHE A 50 18.31 1.00 -13.98
CA PHE A 50 16.94 0.82 -14.43
C PHE A 50 16.25 -0.35 -13.70
N MET A 51 16.92 -1.49 -13.57
CA MET A 51 16.37 -2.67 -12.90
C MET A 51 16.11 -2.44 -11.40
N ILE A 52 17.06 -1.84 -10.69
CA ILE A 52 16.87 -1.46 -9.29
C ILE A 52 15.68 -0.51 -9.17
N GLY A 53 15.56 0.46 -10.08
CA GLY A 53 14.42 1.38 -10.15
C GLY A 53 13.07 0.66 -10.26
N ILE A 54 12.97 -0.40 -11.08
CA ILE A 54 11.76 -1.20 -11.22
C ILE A 54 11.40 -1.91 -9.91
N ILE A 55 12.37 -2.56 -9.26
CA ILE A 55 12.16 -3.28 -8.01
C ILE A 55 11.68 -2.32 -6.91
N VAL A 56 12.36 -1.17 -6.77
CA VAL A 56 11.99 -0.14 -5.79
C VAL A 56 10.61 0.43 -6.09
N ARG A 57 10.26 0.65 -7.37
CA ARG A 57 8.94 1.15 -7.75
C ARG A 57 7.84 0.16 -7.42
N ASN A 58 8.06 -1.13 -7.63
CA ASN A 58 7.07 -2.17 -7.33
C ASN A 58 6.84 -2.28 -5.82
N VAL A 59 7.91 -2.51 -5.06
CA VAL A 59 7.84 -2.64 -3.60
C VAL A 59 7.33 -1.36 -2.95
N GLY A 60 7.92 -0.21 -3.32
CA GLY A 60 7.54 1.10 -2.79
C GLY A 60 6.13 1.50 -3.19
N GLY A 61 5.71 1.20 -4.42
CA GLY A 61 4.36 1.47 -4.91
C GLY A 61 3.29 0.76 -4.10
N ASN A 62 3.49 -0.52 -3.81
CA ASN A 62 2.55 -1.31 -3.00
C ASN A 62 2.47 -0.80 -1.55
N ILE A 63 3.61 -0.47 -0.93
CA ILE A 63 3.63 0.16 0.40
C ILE A 63 2.88 1.50 0.39
N LEU A 64 3.15 2.35 -0.59
CA LEU A 64 2.51 3.66 -0.71
C LEU A 64 1.01 3.56 -0.94
N LEU A 65 0.52 2.53 -1.62
CA LEU A 65 -0.90 2.33 -1.90
C LEU A 65 -1.74 2.20 -0.62
N PHE A 66 -1.23 1.48 0.39
CA PHE A 66 -1.94 1.21 1.65
C PHE A 66 -1.61 2.20 2.77
N MET A 67 -0.61 3.06 2.60
CA MET A 67 -0.26 4.08 3.58
C MET A 67 -1.41 5.06 3.88
N PRO A 68 -2.13 5.63 2.89
CA PRO A 68 -3.30 6.45 3.14
C PRO A 68 -4.40 5.70 3.89
N LEU A 69 -4.62 4.42 3.56
CA LEU A 69 -5.61 3.58 4.25
C LEU A 69 -5.26 3.44 5.74
N GLY A 70 -4.01 3.11 6.06
CA GLY A 70 -3.55 2.99 7.45
C GLY A 70 -3.62 4.29 8.25
N PHE A 71 -3.46 5.43 7.58
CA PHE A 71 -3.59 6.75 8.18
C PHE A 71 -5.06 7.17 8.39
N LEU A 72 -5.91 7.00 7.38
CA LEU A 72 -7.29 7.49 7.37
C LEU A 72 -8.25 6.59 8.16
N ALA A 73 -8.05 5.27 8.13
CA ALA A 73 -8.93 4.32 8.83
C ALA A 73 -9.16 4.67 10.32
N PRO A 74 -8.13 4.93 11.14
CA PRO A 74 -8.32 5.29 12.55
C PRO A 74 -8.86 6.72 12.78
N ILE A 75 -8.81 7.59 11.76
CA ILE A 75 -9.39 8.94 11.81
C ILE A 75 -10.90 8.88 11.60
N ILE A 76 -11.33 8.08 10.61
CA ILE A 76 -12.74 8.00 10.21
C ILE A 76 -13.54 7.12 11.16
N TRP A 77 -12.97 6.01 11.64
CA TRP A 77 -13.68 5.06 12.49
C TRP A 77 -12.94 4.75 13.80
N ASP A 78 -13.67 4.86 14.91
CA ASP A 78 -13.17 4.55 16.25
C ASP A 78 -12.67 3.10 16.39
N THR A 79 -13.32 2.16 15.69
CA THR A 79 -12.96 0.75 15.69
C THR A 79 -11.53 0.52 15.18
N PHE A 80 -11.04 1.32 14.22
CA PHE A 80 -9.70 1.17 13.65
C PHE A 80 -8.61 1.91 14.43
N LYS A 81 -8.96 2.69 15.47
CA LYS A 81 -7.97 3.29 16.38
C LYS A 81 -7.08 2.27 17.09
N LYS A 82 -7.50 1.00 17.15
CA LYS A 82 -6.68 -0.12 17.60
C LYS A 82 -5.78 -0.62 16.46
N PHE A 83 -4.48 -0.70 16.72
CA PHE A 83 -3.46 -1.15 15.75
C PHE A 83 -3.83 -2.46 15.04
N LYS A 84 -4.25 -3.47 15.81
CA LYS A 84 -4.66 -4.78 15.27
C LYS A 84 -5.80 -4.66 14.24
N ASN A 85 -6.76 -3.77 14.48
CA ASN A 85 -7.92 -3.61 13.61
C ASN A 85 -7.53 -2.92 12.30
N THR A 86 -6.63 -1.92 12.35
CA THR A 86 -6.11 -1.29 11.12
C THR A 86 -5.30 -2.27 10.29
N ILE A 87 -4.44 -3.08 10.90
CA ILE A 87 -3.68 -4.11 10.18
C ILE A 87 -4.61 -5.16 9.59
N LEU A 88 -5.62 -5.63 10.35
CA LEU A 88 -6.56 -6.63 9.85
C LEU A 88 -7.35 -6.10 8.65
N LEU A 89 -7.72 -4.82 8.67
CA LEU A 89 -8.34 -4.14 7.53
C LEU A 89 -7.40 -4.11 6.32
N GLY A 90 -6.14 -3.69 6.52
CA GLY A 90 -5.13 -3.68 5.47
C GLY A 90 -4.90 -5.09 4.88
N PHE A 91 -4.80 -6.10 5.73
CA PHE A 91 -4.65 -7.49 5.30
C PHE A 91 -5.87 -8.00 4.53
N ALA A 92 -7.08 -7.76 5.03
CA ALA A 92 -8.32 -8.20 4.38
C ALA A 92 -8.54 -7.54 3.01
N ILE A 93 -8.29 -6.22 2.91
CA ILE A 93 -8.38 -5.51 1.65
C ILE A 93 -7.28 -6.00 0.70
N SER A 94 -6.06 -6.21 1.18
CA SER A 94 -4.98 -6.69 0.32
C SER A 94 -5.24 -8.08 -0.23
N ILE A 95 -5.75 -9.01 0.59
CA ILE A 95 -6.17 -10.33 0.10
C ILE A 95 -7.30 -10.19 -0.93
N SER A 96 -8.25 -9.29 -0.68
CA SER A 96 -9.35 -9.06 -1.61
C SER A 96 -8.85 -8.58 -2.97
N ILE A 97 -7.83 -7.72 -3.00
CA ILE A 97 -7.19 -7.25 -4.25
C ILE A 97 -6.52 -8.41 -4.98
N GLU A 98 -5.71 -9.23 -4.29
CA GLU A 98 -5.06 -10.39 -4.92
C GLU A 98 -6.08 -11.41 -5.45
N LEU A 99 -7.19 -11.62 -4.72
CA LEU A 99 -8.27 -12.50 -5.16
C LEU A 99 -8.94 -11.96 -6.42
N LEU A 100 -9.16 -10.64 -6.51
CA LEU A 100 -9.70 -10.01 -7.72
C LEU A 100 -8.72 -10.13 -8.90
N GLN A 101 -7.42 -9.95 -8.68
CA GLN A 101 -6.38 -10.14 -9.70
C GLN A 101 -6.29 -11.59 -10.17
N LEU A 102 -6.43 -12.55 -9.25
CA LEU A 102 -6.48 -13.97 -9.58
C LEU A 102 -7.72 -14.30 -10.42
N ILE A 103 -8.89 -13.78 -10.04
CA ILE A 103 -10.12 -13.92 -10.82
C ILE A 103 -9.94 -13.29 -12.21
N GLU A 104 -9.41 -12.08 -12.30
CA GLU A 104 -9.08 -11.44 -13.59
C GLU A 104 -8.18 -12.33 -14.46
N SER A 105 -7.13 -12.91 -13.88
CA SER A 105 -6.21 -13.80 -14.59
C SER A 105 -6.93 -15.04 -15.14
N LEU A 106 -7.85 -15.61 -14.35
CA LEU A 106 -8.65 -16.77 -14.76
C LEU A 106 -9.67 -16.44 -15.87
N PHE A 107 -10.35 -15.30 -15.79
CA PHE A 107 -11.45 -14.96 -16.71
C PHE A 107 -11.02 -14.22 -17.97
N SER A 108 -10.00 -13.37 -17.88
CA SER A 108 -9.59 -12.50 -18.99
C SER A 108 -8.39 -13.05 -19.77
N GLY A 109 -7.71 -14.09 -19.27
CA GLY A 109 -6.48 -14.63 -19.88
C GLY A 109 -5.31 -13.65 -19.86
N TRP A 110 -5.46 -12.50 -19.18
CA TRP A 110 -4.39 -11.53 -18.98
C TRP A 110 -3.53 -12.02 -17.83
N GLY A 111 -2.27 -12.36 -18.13
CA GLY A 111 -1.27 -12.84 -17.16
C GLY A 111 -0.83 -11.76 -16.17
N ARG A 112 -1.76 -11.19 -15.41
CA ARG A 112 -1.41 -10.39 -14.22
C ARG A 112 -0.91 -11.36 -13.17
N ILE A 113 0.28 -11.10 -12.67
CA ILE A 113 0.94 -11.93 -11.68
C ILE A 113 0.37 -11.52 -10.33
N THR A 114 -0.35 -12.43 -9.68
CA THR A 114 -0.71 -12.36 -8.26
C THR A 114 0.55 -12.67 -7.46
N ASP A 115 0.94 -11.78 -6.55
CA ASP A 115 2.16 -11.92 -5.76
C ASP A 115 1.91 -11.74 -4.27
N ILE A 116 2.30 -12.73 -3.47
CA ILE A 116 2.23 -12.63 -2.02
C ILE A 116 3.09 -11.49 -1.46
N ASP A 117 4.15 -11.10 -2.18
CA ASP A 117 5.00 -9.97 -1.81
C ASP A 117 4.22 -8.64 -1.85
N ASP A 118 3.23 -8.52 -2.74
CA ASP A 118 2.37 -7.35 -2.85
C ASP A 118 1.47 -7.25 -1.61
N VAL A 119 0.95 -8.38 -1.10
CA VAL A 119 0.19 -8.42 0.15
C VAL A 119 1.02 -7.97 1.34
N ILE A 120 2.25 -8.47 1.42
CA ILE A 120 3.18 -8.10 2.49
C ILE A 120 3.47 -6.60 2.43
N CYS A 121 3.78 -6.07 1.26
CA CYS A 121 4.04 -4.64 1.04
C CYS A 121 2.82 -3.77 1.41
N ASN A 122 1.62 -4.18 1.00
CA ASN A 122 0.37 -3.49 1.32
C ASN A 122 0.11 -3.47 2.84
N VAL A 123 0.29 -4.59 3.53
CA VAL A 123 0.16 -4.63 5.00
C VAL A 123 1.21 -3.74 5.66
N LEU A 124 2.46 -3.75 5.19
CA LEU A 124 3.50 -2.84 5.68
C LEU A 124 3.12 -1.37 5.44
N GLY A 125 2.55 -1.04 4.29
CA GLY A 125 1.97 0.27 4.01
C GLY A 125 0.94 0.70 5.05
N SER A 126 0.00 -0.19 5.39
CA SER A 126 -1.01 0.09 6.42
C SER A 126 -0.41 0.33 7.81
N ILE A 127 0.66 -0.40 8.16
CA ILE A 127 1.40 -0.22 9.41
C ILE A 127 2.07 1.15 9.44
N VAL A 128 2.78 1.52 8.38
CA VAL A 128 3.45 2.83 8.26
C VAL A 128 2.42 3.96 8.34
N GLY A 129 1.30 3.86 7.62
CA GLY A 129 0.20 4.82 7.67
C GLY A 129 -0.36 5.01 9.09
N TYR A 130 -0.55 3.93 9.83
CA TYR A 130 -1.03 3.99 11.21
C TYR A 130 -0.03 4.69 12.15
N PHE A 131 1.27 4.46 11.97
CA PHE A 131 2.29 5.18 12.76
C PHE A 131 2.32 6.67 12.43
N ILE A 132 2.17 7.05 11.15
CA ILE A 132 2.02 8.46 10.76
C ILE A 132 0.81 9.08 11.47
N TYR A 133 -0.32 8.37 11.55
CA TYR A 133 -1.48 8.81 12.30
C TYR A 133 -1.16 9.04 13.79
N LYS A 134 -0.48 8.09 14.44
CA LYS A 134 -0.07 8.23 15.85
C LYS A 134 0.84 9.42 16.08
N ILE A 135 1.84 9.63 15.22
CA ILE A 135 2.75 10.79 15.29
C ILE A 135 1.96 12.08 15.12
N THR A 136 1.03 12.13 14.17
CA THR A 136 0.18 13.29 13.91
C THR A 136 -0.66 13.64 15.14
N LEU A 137 -1.25 12.65 15.83
CA LEU A 137 -1.99 12.87 17.06
C LEU A 137 -1.12 13.40 18.20
N ILE A 138 0.08 12.86 18.37
CA ILE A 138 1.03 13.30 19.40
C ILE A 138 1.47 14.75 19.13
N LEU A 139 1.72 15.09 17.87
CA LEU A 139 2.11 16.44 17.49
C LEU A 139 0.96 17.44 17.71
N ALA A 140 -0.26 17.08 17.29
CA ALA A 140 -1.44 17.91 17.48
C ALA A 140 -1.74 18.18 18.97
N SER A 141 -1.60 17.16 19.83
CA SER A 141 -1.82 17.33 21.27
C SER A 141 -0.74 18.22 21.92
N LYS A 142 0.53 18.08 21.52
CA LYS A 142 1.62 18.97 21.98
C LYS A 142 1.38 20.43 21.63
N LEU A 143 0.94 20.71 20.40
CA LEU A 143 0.68 22.08 19.94
C LEU A 143 -0.48 22.71 20.72
N ASN A 144 -1.57 21.97 20.95
CA ASN A 144 -2.70 22.47 21.73
C ASN A 144 -2.33 22.82 23.18
N ILE A 145 -1.51 21.99 23.84
CA ILE A 145 -1.03 22.28 25.21
C ILE A 145 -0.16 23.55 25.23
N GLN A 146 0.73 23.72 24.25
CA GLN A 146 1.60 24.91 24.17
C GLN A 146 0.84 26.21 23.91
N VAL A 147 -0.24 26.16 23.12
CA VAL A 147 -1.11 27.31 22.88
C VAL A 147 -1.84 27.71 24.16
N LEU A 148 -2.38 26.75 24.91
CA LEU A 148 -3.06 27.03 26.18
C LEU A 148 -2.12 27.71 27.20
N ASP A 149 -0.88 27.21 27.31
CA ASP A 149 0.12 27.76 28.24
C ASP A 149 0.51 29.21 27.89
N LYS A 150 0.71 29.51 26.59
CA LYS A 150 0.97 30.88 26.11
C LYS A 150 -0.20 31.84 26.31
N THR A 151 -1.43 31.35 26.23
CA THR A 151 -2.63 32.19 26.39
C THR A 151 -2.85 32.54 27.87
N ASN A 152 -2.59 31.58 28.76
CA ASN A 152 -2.67 31.79 30.21
C ASN A 152 -1.58 32.76 30.71
N SER A 153 -0.34 32.63 30.22
CA SER A 153 0.77 33.53 30.60
C SER A 153 0.52 34.99 30.18
N LYS A 154 -0.04 35.24 28.99
CA LYS A 154 -0.36 36.60 28.53
C LYS A 154 -1.56 37.23 29.25
N GLY A 155 -2.55 36.43 29.66
CA GLY A 155 -3.69 36.90 30.44
C GLY A 155 -3.30 37.34 31.85
N VAL A 156 -2.30 36.70 32.46
CA VAL A 156 -1.78 37.07 33.79
C VAL A 156 -0.99 38.39 33.72
N GLU A 157 -0.12 38.58 32.72
CA GLU A 157 0.63 39.85 32.55
C GLU A 157 -0.26 41.08 32.27
N SER A 158 -1.48 40.91 31.76
CA SER A 158 -2.42 42.01 31.52
C SER A 158 -3.28 42.41 32.73
N ILE A 159 -3.33 41.59 33.78
CA ILE A 159 -4.11 41.88 35.00
C ILE A 159 -3.27 42.64 36.03
N ASP A 160 -1.94 42.52 35.96
CA ASP A 160 -0.99 43.12 36.90
C ASP A 160 -0.47 44.53 36.47
N ASN A 161 -1.05 45.15 35.42
CA ASN A 161 -0.78 46.52 34.98
C ASN A 161 -2.04 47.39 35.04
#